data_AF-A0A1C6HP37-F1
#
_entry.id   AF-A0A1C6HP37-F1
#
_cell.length_a   1.000
_cell.length_b   1.000
_cell.length_c   1.000
_cell.angle_alpha   90.00
_cell.angle_beta   90.00
_cell.angle_gamma   90.00
#
_symmetry.space_group_name_H-M   'P 1'
#
loop_
_entity.id
_entity.type
_entity.pdbx_description
1 polymer ?
#
loop_
_entity_poly.entity_id
_entity_poly.type
_entity_poly.pdbx_seq_one_letter_code
_entity_poly.pdbx_strand_id
1 'polypeptide(L)'
;MDLEQGDILWIGKGRAMKDFEKFFEDMPSNSLSAVIAVAMDMNASYNKLVTKHLPKAQIVYDRFHMQSQFGRDVLGVVRLDEARRHKAKEKEILADISNDTDKETMKSLKQEAKTEKQKYSQLKKLRWPLLINSNKLSDSKTEQLQSIQQDHHDLAVCYAMKEEMCRLYELTDYQQAVIGWTKWFQAAKES
;
A
#
# COMPACT_ATOMS: atom_id res chain seq x y z
N MET A 1 -22.29 10.95 -10.31
CA MET A 1 -22.20 12.39 -10.63
C MET A 1 -21.67 12.49 -12.04
N ASP A 2 -22.27 13.31 -12.87
CA ASP A 2 -21.71 13.71 -14.15
C ASP A 2 -20.45 14.54 -13.86
N LEU A 3 -19.31 14.14 -14.39
CA LEU A 3 -18.03 14.79 -14.07
C LEU A 3 -17.82 16.10 -14.86
N GLU A 4 -18.57 16.32 -15.94
CA GLU A 4 -18.51 17.54 -16.74
C GLU A 4 -19.46 18.60 -16.20
N GLN A 5 -20.71 18.20 -15.92
CA GLN A 5 -21.78 19.12 -15.51
C GLN A 5 -21.89 19.23 -13.98
N GLY A 6 -21.37 18.25 -13.24
CA GLY A 6 -21.49 18.17 -11.79
C GLY A 6 -22.84 17.66 -11.30
N ASP A 7 -23.71 17.19 -12.20
CA ASP A 7 -25.04 16.74 -11.85
C ASP A 7 -25.03 15.41 -11.12
N ILE A 8 -25.92 15.24 -10.15
CA ILE A 8 -26.03 13.98 -9.43
C ILE A 8 -26.84 12.99 -10.26
N LEU A 9 -26.16 11.97 -10.78
CA LEU A 9 -26.80 10.91 -11.58
C LEU A 9 -27.79 10.05 -10.79
N TRP A 10 -27.50 9.77 -9.51
CA TRP A 10 -28.35 8.94 -8.67
C TRP A 10 -28.02 9.10 -7.18
N ILE A 11 -29.05 9.01 -6.32
CA ILE A 11 -28.92 8.98 -4.86
C ILE A 11 -29.78 7.85 -4.32
N GLY A 12 -29.17 6.95 -3.56
CA GLY A 12 -29.86 5.87 -2.84
C GLY A 12 -29.99 6.14 -1.35
N LYS A 13 -31.06 5.64 -0.74
CA LYS A 13 -31.20 5.59 0.72
C LYS A 13 -30.59 4.29 1.26
N GLY A 14 -29.46 4.40 1.95
CA GLY A 14 -28.80 3.28 2.62
C GLY A 14 -27.39 3.02 2.10
N ARG A 15 -26.74 1.98 2.64
CA ARG A 15 -25.37 1.55 2.27
C ARG A 15 -25.27 0.05 2.01
N ALA A 16 -26.39 -0.68 2.09
CA ALA A 16 -26.38 -2.12 1.85
C ALA A 16 -26.35 -2.41 0.34
N MET A 17 -25.88 -3.61 -0.02
CA MET A 17 -25.84 -4.08 -1.40
C MET A 17 -27.21 -3.97 -2.09
N LYS A 18 -28.29 -4.35 -1.38
CA LYS A 18 -29.69 -4.22 -1.86
C LYS A 18 -30.12 -2.78 -2.13
N ASP A 19 -29.53 -1.81 -1.43
CA ASP A 19 -29.89 -0.40 -1.60
C ASP A 19 -29.23 0.14 -2.87
N PHE A 20 -28.01 -0.30 -3.15
CA PHE A 20 -27.30 0.06 -4.38
C PHE A 20 -27.81 -0.69 -5.61
N GLU A 21 -28.34 -1.90 -5.47
CA GLU A 21 -28.91 -2.65 -6.60
C GLU A 21 -30.01 -1.86 -7.34
N LYS A 22 -30.76 -1.03 -6.60
CA LYS A 22 -31.77 -0.12 -7.16
C LYS A 22 -31.23 0.85 -8.21
N PHE A 23 -29.95 1.22 -8.14
CA PHE A 23 -29.33 2.04 -9.20
C PHE A 23 -29.49 1.39 -10.58
N PHE A 24 -29.31 0.06 -10.66
CA PHE A 24 -29.43 -0.67 -11.92
C PHE A 24 -30.88 -0.88 -12.34
N GLU A 25 -31.82 -0.86 -11.39
CA GLU A 25 -33.26 -0.95 -11.66
C GLU A 25 -33.82 0.39 -12.16
N ASP A 26 -33.36 1.51 -11.59
CA ASP A 26 -33.81 2.86 -11.90
C ASP A 26 -33.21 3.41 -13.20
N MET A 27 -32.05 2.90 -13.62
CA MET A 27 -31.36 3.38 -14.82
C MET A 27 -31.91 2.75 -16.10
N PRO A 28 -32.10 3.53 -17.18
CA PRO A 28 -32.53 2.99 -18.46
C PRO A 28 -31.57 1.89 -18.95
N SER A 29 -32.12 0.75 -19.35
CA SER A 29 -31.34 -0.41 -19.82
C SER A 29 -30.40 -0.07 -20.97
N ASN A 30 -30.82 0.83 -21.88
CA ASN A 30 -29.98 1.32 -22.98
C ASN A 30 -28.73 2.02 -22.46
N SER A 31 -28.85 2.86 -21.43
CA SER A 31 -27.71 3.55 -20.81
C SER A 31 -26.74 2.57 -20.16
N LEU A 32 -27.26 1.59 -19.40
CA LEU A 32 -26.45 0.56 -18.78
C LEU A 32 -25.71 -0.29 -19.83
N SER A 33 -26.38 -0.63 -20.93
CA SER A 33 -25.79 -1.43 -22.01
C SER A 33 -24.65 -0.73 -22.76
N ALA A 34 -24.61 0.61 -22.71
CA ALA A 34 -23.56 1.42 -23.31
C ALA A 34 -22.32 1.58 -22.42
N VAL A 35 -22.39 1.17 -21.14
CA VAL A 35 -21.27 1.26 -20.22
C VAL A 35 -20.19 0.25 -20.61
N ILE A 36 -19.00 0.77 -20.95
CA ILE A 36 -17.83 -0.04 -21.33
C ILE A 36 -16.89 -0.31 -20.15
N ALA A 37 -16.92 0.51 -19.10
CA ALA A 37 -16.08 0.38 -17.93
C ALA A 37 -16.72 0.99 -16.68
N VAL A 38 -16.38 0.45 -15.50
CA VAL A 38 -16.81 0.96 -14.21
C VAL A 38 -15.58 1.14 -13.32
N ALA A 39 -15.27 2.39 -12.98
CA ALA A 39 -14.27 2.72 -11.97
C ALA A 39 -14.89 2.61 -10.57
N MET A 40 -14.33 1.79 -9.70
CA MET A 40 -14.93 1.50 -8.40
C MET A 40 -13.90 1.10 -7.34
N ASP A 41 -14.34 1.07 -6.08
CA ASP A 41 -13.57 0.51 -4.99
C ASP A 41 -13.42 -1.03 -5.13
N MET A 42 -12.61 -1.63 -4.26
CA MET A 42 -12.38 -3.08 -4.24
C MET A 42 -13.45 -3.85 -3.43
N ASN A 43 -14.66 -3.29 -3.22
CA ASN A 43 -15.70 -3.94 -2.43
C ASN A 43 -16.29 -5.15 -3.16
N ALA A 44 -16.26 -6.32 -2.52
CA ALA A 44 -16.77 -7.56 -3.10
C ALA A 44 -18.27 -7.50 -3.47
N SER A 45 -19.07 -6.73 -2.73
CA SER A 45 -20.51 -6.59 -2.98
C SER A 45 -20.77 -5.81 -4.27
N TYR A 46 -20.04 -4.72 -4.48
CA TYR A 46 -20.17 -3.97 -5.72
C TYR A 46 -19.65 -4.76 -6.93
N ASN A 47 -18.56 -5.52 -6.78
CA ASN A 47 -18.06 -6.38 -7.85
C ASN A 47 -19.17 -7.33 -8.32
N LYS A 48 -19.86 -8.00 -7.39
CA LYS A 48 -20.99 -8.88 -7.71
C LYS A 48 -22.12 -8.17 -8.46
N LEU A 49 -22.49 -6.96 -8.03
CA LEU A 49 -23.55 -6.19 -8.68
C LEU A 49 -23.17 -5.73 -10.09
N VAL A 50 -21.96 -5.18 -10.24
CA VAL A 50 -21.47 -4.70 -11.54
C VAL A 50 -21.30 -5.87 -12.51
N THR A 51 -20.73 -7.00 -12.09
CA THR A 51 -20.64 -8.18 -12.95
C THR A 51 -22.02 -8.74 -13.34
N LYS A 52 -23.01 -8.68 -12.44
CA LYS A 52 -24.39 -9.12 -12.71
C LYS A 52 -25.10 -8.21 -13.71
N HIS A 53 -25.08 -6.90 -13.48
CA HIS A 53 -25.89 -5.93 -14.23
C HIS A 53 -25.17 -5.31 -15.43
N LEU A 54 -23.84 -5.31 -15.43
CA LEU A 54 -22.97 -4.77 -16.48
C LEU A 54 -21.92 -5.80 -16.92
N PRO A 55 -22.32 -6.98 -17.43
CA PRO A 55 -21.40 -8.08 -17.73
C PRO A 55 -20.39 -7.77 -18.85
N LYS A 56 -20.65 -6.74 -19.66
CA LYS A 56 -19.74 -6.28 -20.73
C LYS A 56 -18.76 -5.20 -20.27
N ALA A 57 -19.02 -4.55 -19.14
CA ALA A 57 -18.20 -3.46 -18.65
C ALA A 57 -16.92 -4.00 -17.98
N GLN A 58 -15.79 -3.38 -18.27
CA GLN A 58 -14.53 -3.66 -17.58
C GLN A 58 -14.54 -3.01 -16.19
N ILE A 59 -14.23 -3.79 -15.15
CA ILE A 59 -14.06 -3.26 -13.79
C ILE A 59 -12.65 -2.67 -13.69
N VAL A 60 -12.57 -1.40 -13.31
CA VAL A 60 -11.32 -0.69 -13.07
C VAL A 60 -11.27 -0.32 -11.59
N TYR A 61 -10.30 -0.86 -10.85
CA TYR A 61 -10.14 -0.48 -9.45
C TYR A 61 -9.52 0.90 -9.34
N ASP A 62 -10.12 1.72 -8.48
CA ASP A 62 -9.68 3.08 -8.24
C ASP A 62 -8.26 3.11 -7.64
N ARG A 63 -7.45 4.04 -8.17
CA ARG A 63 -6.03 4.24 -7.82
C ARG A 63 -5.85 4.48 -6.32
N PHE A 64 -6.70 5.31 -5.71
CA PHE A 64 -6.53 5.66 -4.30
C PHE A 64 -6.70 4.44 -3.40
N HIS A 65 -7.69 3.59 -3.69
CA HIS A 65 -7.92 2.36 -2.92
C HIS A 65 -6.75 1.38 -3.07
N MET A 66 -6.26 1.17 -4.29
CA MET A 66 -5.10 0.32 -4.56
C MET A 66 -3.85 0.79 -3.80
N GLN A 67 -3.53 2.09 -3.88
CA GLN A 67 -2.38 2.68 -3.20
C GLN A 67 -2.51 2.64 -1.67
N SER A 68 -3.70 2.94 -1.15
CA SER A 68 -4.02 2.90 0.28
C SER A 68 -3.91 1.48 0.84
N GLN A 69 -4.40 0.48 0.09
CA GLN A 69 -4.31 -0.92 0.48
C GLN A 69 -2.85 -1.39 0.50
N PHE A 70 -2.09 -1.13 -0.57
CA PHE A 70 -0.67 -1.49 -0.63
C PHE A 70 0.13 -0.86 0.52
N GLY A 71 -0.10 0.44 0.78
CA GLY A 71 0.56 1.15 1.86
C GLY A 71 0.27 0.58 3.26
N ARG A 72 -0.93 0.04 3.47
CA ARG A 72 -1.34 -0.54 4.76
C ARG A 72 -0.89 -1.98 4.92
N ASP A 73 -1.18 -2.80 3.92
CA ASP A 73 -1.11 -4.26 4.02
C ASP A 73 0.25 -4.81 3.60
N VAL A 74 1.02 -4.06 2.81
CA VAL A 74 2.38 -4.45 2.40
C VAL A 74 3.39 -3.61 3.19
N LEU A 75 3.51 -2.31 2.89
CA LEU A 75 4.50 -1.43 3.53
C LEU A 75 4.31 -1.35 5.05
N GLY A 76 3.05 -1.27 5.50
CA GLY A 76 2.72 -1.20 6.91
C GLY A 76 3.13 -2.45 7.68
N VAL A 77 2.92 -3.63 7.08
CA VAL A 77 3.22 -4.93 7.67
C VAL A 77 4.73 -5.16 7.70
N VAL A 78 5.42 -5.06 6.56
CA VAL A 78 6.87 -5.29 6.45
C VAL A 78 7.64 -4.36 7.40
N ARG A 79 7.29 -3.07 7.43
CA ARG A 79 7.89 -2.12 8.38
C ARG A 79 7.70 -2.52 9.85
N LEU A 80 6.53 -3.07 10.20
CA LEU A 80 6.26 -3.52 11.57
C LEU A 80 7.01 -4.82 11.89
N ASP A 81 7.20 -5.70 10.92
CA ASP A 81 7.98 -6.93 11.08
C ASP A 81 9.46 -6.62 11.28
N GLU A 82 10.05 -5.74 10.46
CA GLU A 82 11.42 -5.26 10.69
C GLU A 82 11.57 -4.61 12.06
N ALA A 83 10.59 -3.80 12.48
CA ALA A 83 10.62 -3.20 13.80
C ALA A 83 10.59 -4.29 14.91
N ARG A 84 9.76 -5.32 14.75
CA ARG A 84 9.69 -6.43 15.69
C ARG A 84 11.02 -7.21 15.75
N ARG A 85 11.70 -7.42 14.62
CA ARG A 85 13.02 -8.06 14.56
C ARG A 85 14.05 -7.30 15.41
N HIS A 86 14.16 -5.98 15.23
CA HIS A 86 15.04 -5.15 16.07
C HIS A 86 14.69 -5.20 17.56
N LYS A 87 13.39 -5.18 17.88
CA LYS A 87 12.94 -5.28 19.27
C LYS A 87 13.25 -6.64 19.90
N ALA A 88 13.15 -7.72 19.12
CA ALA A 88 13.52 -9.06 19.56
C ALA A 88 15.04 -9.15 19.80
N LYS A 89 15.83 -8.66 18.85
CA LYS A 89 17.29 -8.63 18.95
C LYS A 89 17.79 -7.79 20.14
N GLU A 90 17.20 -6.63 20.40
CA GLU A 90 17.46 -5.84 21.62
C GLU A 90 17.25 -6.69 22.89
N LYS A 91 16.14 -7.44 22.95
CA LYS A 91 15.80 -8.27 24.12
C LYS A 91 16.76 -9.44 24.29
N GLU A 92 17.17 -10.08 23.20
CA GLU A 92 18.14 -11.17 23.19
C GLU A 92 19.50 -10.69 23.70
N ILE A 93 20.02 -9.59 23.16
CA ILE A 93 21.30 -8.99 23.61
C ILE A 93 21.28 -8.66 25.10
N LEU A 94 20.16 -8.13 25.60
CA LEU A 94 20.02 -7.80 27.02
C LEU A 94 19.92 -9.05 27.92
N ALA A 95 19.38 -10.15 27.40
CA ALA A 95 19.29 -11.41 28.12
C ALA A 95 20.65 -12.12 28.24
N ASP A 96 21.53 -11.93 27.26
CA ASP A 96 22.90 -12.48 27.24
C ASP A 96 23.83 -11.80 28.26
N ILE A 97 23.43 -10.67 28.85
CA ILE A 97 24.18 -10.00 29.91
C ILE A 97 23.97 -10.75 31.22
N SER A 98 25.01 -11.49 31.64
CA SER A 98 25.05 -12.20 32.93
C SER A 98 25.90 -11.42 33.95
N ASN A 99 25.87 -11.86 35.22
CA ASN A 99 26.73 -11.31 36.27
C ASN A 99 28.22 -11.62 36.05
N ASP A 100 28.54 -12.68 35.31
CA ASP A 100 29.91 -13.13 35.02
C ASP A 100 30.49 -12.48 33.75
N THR A 101 29.70 -11.69 33.03
CA THR A 101 30.14 -11.00 31.82
C THR A 101 31.15 -9.90 32.18
N ASP A 102 32.31 -9.90 31.52
CA ASP A 102 33.33 -8.88 31.76
C ASP A 102 32.83 -7.47 31.38
N LYS A 103 33.46 -6.46 31.99
CA LYS A 103 33.01 -5.06 31.89
C LYS A 103 33.07 -4.52 30.46
N GLU A 104 34.00 -4.99 29.64
CA GLU A 104 34.19 -4.52 28.26
C GLU A 104 33.12 -5.13 27.34
N THR A 105 32.89 -6.44 27.44
CA THR A 105 31.81 -7.14 26.74
C THR A 105 30.44 -6.58 27.13
N MET A 106 30.21 -6.34 28.43
CA MET A 106 28.96 -5.74 28.90
C MET A 106 28.72 -4.35 28.30
N LYS A 107 29.76 -3.52 28.17
CA LYS A 107 29.66 -2.19 27.56
C LYS A 107 29.33 -2.29 26.07
N SER A 108 29.95 -3.24 25.36
CA SER A 108 29.68 -3.51 23.95
C SER A 108 28.23 -3.95 23.72
N LEU A 109 27.75 -4.97 24.44
CA LEU A 109 26.37 -5.48 24.33
C LEU A 109 25.33 -4.40 24.64
N LYS A 110 25.55 -3.59 25.68
CA LYS A 110 24.66 -2.46 25.99
C LYS A 110 24.60 -1.42 24.85
N GLN A 111 25.72 -1.20 24.18
CA GLN A 111 25.77 -0.29 23.03
C GLN A 111 25.06 -0.89 21.81
N GLU A 112 25.19 -2.19 21.57
CA GLU A 112 24.45 -2.87 20.50
C GLU A 112 22.94 -2.85 20.76
N ALA A 113 22.49 -3.22 21.96
CA ALA A 113 21.08 -3.15 22.34
C ALA A 113 20.50 -1.73 22.17
N LYS A 114 21.29 -0.70 22.50
CA LYS A 114 20.91 0.70 22.27
C LYS A 114 20.73 1.02 20.78
N THR A 115 21.61 0.52 19.92
CA THR A 115 21.50 0.67 18.46
C THR A 115 20.25 -0.03 17.94
N GLU A 116 19.97 -1.26 18.36
CA GLU A 116 18.77 -2.02 17.98
C GLU A 116 17.48 -1.26 18.37
N LYS A 117 17.44 -0.71 19.59
CA LYS A 117 16.33 0.14 20.05
C LYS A 117 16.14 1.40 19.20
N GLN A 118 17.24 2.01 18.74
CA GLN A 118 17.19 3.18 17.87
C GLN A 118 16.61 2.81 16.50
N LYS A 119 17.05 1.70 15.90
CA LYS A 119 16.52 1.19 14.62
C LYS A 119 15.03 0.88 14.71
N TYR A 120 14.59 0.19 15.78
CA TYR A 120 13.16 0.00 16.08
C TYR A 120 12.39 1.33 16.06
N SER A 121 12.90 2.34 16.77
CA SER A 121 12.25 3.64 16.90
C SER A 121 12.18 4.39 15.56
N GLN A 122 13.21 4.28 14.73
CA GLN A 122 13.25 4.87 13.39
C GLN A 122 12.20 4.24 12.48
N LEU A 123 12.10 2.91 12.43
CA LEU A 123 11.08 2.19 11.66
C LEU A 123 9.65 2.55 12.09
N LYS A 124 9.43 2.81 13.39
CA LYS A 124 8.13 3.27 13.89
C LYS A 124 7.76 4.65 13.36
N LYS A 125 8.73 5.55 13.18
CA LYS A 125 8.54 6.92 12.67
C LYS A 125 8.37 6.98 11.14
N LEU A 126 8.82 5.95 10.42
CA LEU A 126 8.77 5.90 8.95
C LEU A 126 7.37 5.74 8.32
N ARG A 127 6.31 5.54 9.11
CA ARG A 127 4.97 5.31 8.57
C ARG A 127 4.57 6.34 7.51
N TRP A 128 4.73 7.63 7.81
CA TRP A 128 4.34 8.69 6.87
C TRP A 128 5.30 8.85 5.69
N PRO A 129 6.64 8.89 5.88
CA PRO A 129 7.58 8.91 4.78
C PRO A 129 7.36 7.83 3.72
N LEU A 130 7.03 6.60 4.12
CA LEU A 130 6.79 5.48 3.20
C LEU A 130 5.54 5.64 2.32
N LEU A 131 4.56 6.43 2.79
CA LEU A 131 3.30 6.64 2.09
C LEU A 131 3.36 7.83 1.12
N ILE A 132 4.31 8.74 1.31
CA ILE A 132 4.50 9.91 0.45
C ILE A 132 5.28 9.47 -0.80
N ASN A 133 4.98 10.05 -1.96
CA ASN A 133 5.76 9.82 -3.18
C ASN A 133 7.15 10.45 -3.04
N SER A 134 8.18 9.81 -3.58
CA SER A 134 9.56 10.27 -3.43
C SER A 134 9.76 11.73 -3.85
N ASN A 135 9.12 12.15 -4.95
CA ASN A 135 9.16 13.52 -5.46
C ASN A 135 8.49 14.58 -4.55
N LYS A 136 7.79 14.18 -3.48
CA LYS A 136 7.14 15.05 -2.50
C LYS A 136 7.81 14.99 -1.12
N LEU A 137 8.87 14.20 -0.97
CA LEU A 137 9.64 14.14 0.27
C LEU A 137 10.64 15.30 0.31
N SER A 138 10.84 15.87 1.50
CA SER A 138 11.95 16.79 1.78
C SER A 138 13.27 16.02 1.84
N ASP A 139 14.38 16.66 1.49
CA ASP A 139 15.74 16.06 1.50
C ASP A 139 16.05 15.29 2.79
N SER A 140 15.79 15.88 3.95
CA SER A 140 15.99 15.22 5.25
C SER A 140 15.20 13.91 5.42
N LYS A 141 13.97 13.84 4.89
CA LYS A 141 13.15 12.62 4.94
C LYS A 141 13.62 11.60 3.89
N THR A 142 14.10 12.07 2.74
CA THR A 142 14.68 11.23 1.70
C THR A 142 15.94 10.53 2.21
N GLU A 143 16.86 11.27 2.83
CA GLU A 143 18.07 10.72 3.45
C GLU A 143 17.74 9.71 4.55
N GLN A 144 16.79 10.05 5.43
CA GLN A 144 16.34 9.14 6.49
C GLN A 144 15.77 7.85 5.90
N LEU A 145 14.97 7.94 4.83
CA LEU A 145 14.38 6.79 4.18
C LEU A 145 15.43 5.92 3.48
N GLN A 146 16.38 6.53 2.78
CA GLN A 146 17.48 5.83 2.11
C GLN A 146 18.36 5.07 3.09
N SER A 147 18.75 5.70 4.21
CA SER A 147 19.53 5.04 5.26
C SER A 147 18.82 3.81 5.81
N ILE A 148 17.49 3.87 5.97
CA ILE A 148 16.73 2.73 6.49
C ILE A 148 16.54 1.66 5.41
N GLN A 149 16.37 2.02 4.14
CA GLN A 149 16.26 1.03 3.06
C GLN A 149 17.56 0.24 2.84
N GLN A 150 18.72 0.84 3.08
CA GLN A 150 20.01 0.12 3.03
C GLN A 150 20.09 -1.01 4.05
N ASP A 151 19.46 -0.83 5.21
CA ASP A 151 19.49 -1.80 6.32
C ASP A 151 18.36 -2.84 6.28
N HIS A 152 17.32 -2.64 5.46
CA HIS A 152 16.11 -3.47 5.46
C HIS A 152 15.66 -3.80 4.03
N HIS A 153 16.18 -4.92 3.52
CA HIS A 153 15.96 -5.35 2.14
C HIS A 153 14.46 -5.48 1.80
N ASP A 154 13.68 -6.21 2.60
CA ASP A 154 12.26 -6.46 2.34
C ASP A 154 11.46 -5.13 2.25
N LEU A 155 11.78 -4.18 3.14
CA LEU A 155 11.16 -2.86 3.14
C LEU A 155 11.55 -2.03 1.91
N ALA A 156 12.81 -2.13 1.47
CA ALA A 156 13.29 -1.45 0.27
C ALA A 156 12.62 -1.99 -1.00
N VAL A 157 12.50 -3.32 -1.13
CA VAL A 157 11.79 -3.97 -2.25
C VAL A 157 10.34 -3.49 -2.30
N CYS A 158 9.61 -3.58 -1.18
CA CYS A 158 8.22 -3.14 -1.14
C CYS A 158 8.05 -1.65 -1.45
N TYR A 159 8.98 -0.80 -1.02
CA TYR A 159 8.96 0.62 -1.33
C TYR A 159 9.21 0.89 -2.83
N ALA A 160 10.19 0.22 -3.43
CA ALA A 160 10.45 0.31 -4.86
C ALA A 160 9.22 -0.10 -5.68
N MET A 161 8.57 -1.21 -5.29
CA MET A 161 7.32 -1.64 -5.91
C MET A 161 6.20 -0.60 -5.79
N LYS A 162 6.08 0.08 -4.64
CA LYS A 162 5.10 1.17 -4.46
C LYS A 162 5.38 2.35 -5.40
N GLU A 163 6.63 2.76 -5.54
CA GLU A 163 7.00 3.87 -6.42
C GLU A 163 6.78 3.51 -7.89
N GLU A 164 7.11 2.28 -8.30
CA GLU A 164 6.80 1.80 -9.64
C GLU A 164 5.30 1.76 -9.90
N MET A 165 4.51 1.22 -8.96
CA MET A 165 3.04 1.22 -9.05
C MET A 165 2.51 2.65 -9.24
N CYS A 166 3.01 3.63 -8.48
CA CYS A 166 2.64 5.04 -8.64
C CYS A 166 2.91 5.56 -10.06
N ARG A 167 4.08 5.23 -10.63
CA ARG A 167 4.48 5.60 -11.99
C ARG A 167 3.61 4.91 -13.06
N LEU A 168 3.24 3.65 -12.86
CA LEU A 168 2.39 2.90 -13.79
C LEU A 168 1.00 3.54 -13.95
N TYR A 169 0.46 4.18 -12.90
CA TYR A 169 -0.79 4.94 -12.98
C TYR A 169 -0.69 6.25 -13.79
N GLU A 170 0.52 6.70 -14.13
CA GLU A 170 0.74 7.90 -14.94
C GLU A 170 0.84 7.59 -16.43
N LEU A 171 0.87 6.30 -16.81
CA LEU A 171 0.91 5.87 -18.19
C LEU A 171 -0.42 6.14 -18.89
N THR A 172 -0.34 6.83 -20.03
CA THR A 172 -1.48 7.11 -20.92
C THR A 172 -1.53 6.13 -22.11
N ASP A 173 -0.40 5.52 -22.46
CA ASP A 173 -0.34 4.50 -23.50
C ASP A 173 -0.76 3.14 -22.94
N TYR A 174 -1.81 2.56 -23.55
CA TYR A 174 -2.40 1.32 -23.10
C TYR A 174 -1.44 0.12 -23.20
N GLN A 175 -0.67 0.01 -24.28
CA GLN A 175 0.24 -1.14 -24.47
C GLN A 175 1.38 -1.09 -23.45
N GLN A 176 1.96 0.09 -23.21
CA GLN A 176 2.96 0.29 -22.17
C GLN A 176 2.39 0.01 -20.78
N ALA A 177 1.15 0.44 -20.51
CA ALA A 177 0.49 0.14 -19.24
C ALA A 177 0.34 -1.37 -19.02
N VAL A 178 -0.17 -2.11 -20.01
CA VAL A 178 -0.33 -3.57 -19.94
C VAL A 178 1.02 -4.25 -19.69
N ILE A 179 2.06 -3.89 -20.45
CA ILE A 179 3.40 -4.47 -20.28
C ILE A 179 3.95 -4.15 -18.88
N GLY A 180 3.85 -2.89 -18.45
CA GLY A 180 4.35 -2.42 -17.16
C GLY A 180 3.68 -3.11 -15.98
N TRP A 181 2.33 -3.15 -15.97
CA TRP A 181 1.57 -3.84 -14.93
C TRP A 181 1.83 -5.35 -14.91
N THR A 182 1.99 -5.98 -16.08
CA THR A 182 2.34 -7.41 -16.15
C THR A 182 3.70 -7.68 -15.52
N LYS A 183 4.71 -6.86 -15.84
CA LYS A 183 6.06 -6.98 -15.25
C LYS A 183 6.05 -6.73 -13.75
N TRP A 184 5.35 -5.69 -13.31
CA TRP A 184 5.22 -5.37 -11.89
C TRP A 184 4.57 -6.53 -11.11
N PHE A 185 3.50 -7.13 -11.67
CA PHE A 185 2.85 -8.27 -11.05
C PHE A 185 3.74 -9.53 -11.03
N GLN A 186 4.53 -9.76 -12.08
CA GLN A 186 5.48 -10.87 -12.10
C GLN A 186 6.58 -10.68 -11.05
N ALA A 187 7.17 -9.48 -10.96
CA ALA A 187 8.15 -9.13 -9.93
C ALA A 187 7.56 -9.31 -8.51
N ALA A 188 6.30 -8.93 -8.31
CA ALA A 188 5.58 -9.11 -7.04
C ALA A 188 5.43 -10.58 -6.62
N LYS A 189 5.44 -11.52 -7.56
CA LYS A 189 5.34 -12.97 -7.28
C LYS A 189 6.71 -13.61 -7.04
N GLU A 190 7.78 -12.99 -7.53
CA GLU A 190 9.15 -13.48 -7.44
C GLU A 190 9.90 -12.91 -6.21
N SER A 191 9.37 -11.86 -5.60
CA SER A 191 9.88 -11.24 -4.37
C SER A 191 9.33 -11.91 -3.12
#